data_AF-A0ABD3HMF7-F1
#
_entry.id   AF-A0ABD3HMF7-F1
#
_cell.length_a   1.000
_cell.length_b   1.000
_cell.length_c   1.000
_cell.angle_alpha   90.00
_cell.angle_beta   90.00
_cell.angle_gamma   90.00
#
_symmetry.space_group_name_H-M   'P 1'
#
loop_
_entity.id
_entity.type
_entity.pdbx_description
1 polymer ?
#
loop_
_entity_poly.entity_id
_entity_poly.type
_entity_poly.pdbx_seq_one_letter_code
_entity_poly.pdbx_strand_id
1 'polypeptide(L)'
;MWNLLELLWSTIRKKMREIMVREAQSCDLKELVPKFIPEVTGKETEKATSGIYRLQNTFVRKVKILKAPKFDLSKLMEVQGDYSEEVGAKIERPAGDEAEVEVETTEVVGA
;
A
#
# COMPACT_ATOMS: atom_id res chain seq x y z
N MET A 1 21.77 -29.34 -21.11
CA MET A 1 21.07 -28.15 -21.66
C MET A 1 19.84 -27.80 -20.82
N TRP A 2 18.92 -28.75 -20.57
CA TRP A 2 17.74 -28.56 -19.71
C TRP A 2 18.03 -28.07 -18.28
N ASN A 3 19.02 -28.65 -17.61
CA ASN A 3 19.42 -28.22 -16.25
C ASN A 3 19.94 -26.77 -16.19
N LEU A 4 20.54 -26.27 -17.28
CA LEU A 4 21.05 -24.91 -17.33
C LEU A 4 19.90 -23.89 -17.36
N LEU A 5 18.80 -24.22 -18.04
CA LEU A 5 17.61 -23.38 -18.12
C LEU A 5 16.84 -23.36 -16.78
N GLU A 6 16.73 -24.51 -16.10
CA GLU A 6 16.14 -24.57 -14.75
C GLU A 6 16.94 -23.78 -13.72
N LEU A 7 18.27 -23.87 -13.76
CA LEU A 7 19.15 -23.12 -12.86
C LEU A 7 19.04 -21.61 -13.12
N LEU A 8 18.93 -21.19 -14.38
CA LEU A 8 18.74 -19.79 -14.76
C LEU A 8 17.41 -19.24 -14.18
N TRP A 9 16.33 -19.99 -14.35
CA TRP A 9 14.99 -19.61 -13.88
C TRP A 9 14.89 -19.54 -12.36
N SER A 10 15.50 -20.50 -11.65
CA SER A 10 15.57 -20.49 -10.19
C SER A 10 16.31 -19.26 -9.66
N THR A 11 17.41 -18.89 -10.33
CA THR A 11 18.23 -17.74 -9.94
C THR A 11 17.47 -16.42 -10.06
N ILE A 12 16.71 -16.21 -11.15
CA ILE A 12 15.88 -15.01 -11.36
C ILE A 12 14.83 -14.86 -10.26
N ARG A 13 14.08 -15.93 -9.97
CA ARG A 13 13.03 -15.90 -8.92
C ARG A 13 13.60 -15.70 -7.53
N LYS A 14 14.81 -16.18 -7.26
CA LYS A 14 15.52 -15.95 -6.00
C LYS A 14 15.89 -14.48 -5.84
N LYS A 15 16.51 -13.89 -6.87
CA LYS A 15 16.92 -12.47 -6.92
C LYS A 15 15.72 -11.53 -6.74
N MET A 16 14.60 -11.83 -7.40
CA MET A 16 13.37 -11.03 -7.33
C MET A 16 12.78 -11.02 -5.91
N ARG A 17 12.74 -12.17 -5.24
CA ARG A 17 12.27 -12.25 -3.85
C ARG A 17 13.17 -11.50 -2.88
N GLU A 18 14.49 -11.61 -3.04
CA GLU A 18 15.47 -10.95 -2.18
C GLU A 18 15.29 -9.43 -2.20
N ILE A 19 15.12 -8.83 -3.38
CA ILE A 19 14.91 -7.39 -3.55
C ILE A 19 13.56 -6.97 -2.97
N MET A 20 12.48 -7.72 -3.27
CA MET A 20 11.15 -7.42 -2.74
C MET A 20 11.11 -7.47 -1.21
N VAL A 21 11.78 -8.44 -0.59
CA VAL A 21 11.84 -8.56 0.87
C VAL A 21 12.65 -7.41 1.48
N ARG A 22 13.81 -7.09 0.90
CA ARG A 22 14.64 -5.97 1.36
C ARG A 22 13.88 -4.64 1.32
N GLU A 23 13.12 -4.39 0.26
CA GLU A 23 12.37 -3.14 0.09
C GLU A 23 11.12 -3.06 0.96
N ALA A 24 10.47 -4.21 1.22
CA ALA A 24 9.28 -4.28 2.07
C ALA A 24 9.60 -4.33 3.58
N GLN A 25 10.80 -4.78 3.97
CA GLN A 25 11.23 -4.82 5.37
C GLN A 25 11.74 -3.48 5.89
N SER A 26 12.16 -2.59 4.99
CA SER A 26 12.72 -1.28 5.37
C SER A 26 11.67 -0.20 5.60
N CYS A 27 10.42 -0.41 5.17
CA CYS A 27 9.37 0.59 5.15
C CYS A 27 8.03 0.06 5.66
N ASP A 28 7.29 0.92 6.35
CA ASP A 28 5.90 0.66 6.75
C ASP A 28 4.92 0.86 5.58
N LEU A 29 3.66 0.44 5.77
CA LEU A 29 2.62 0.48 4.75
C LEU A 29 2.43 1.88 4.14
N LYS A 30 2.57 2.94 4.95
CA LYS A 30 2.46 4.35 4.51
C LYS A 30 3.53 4.72 3.48
N GLU A 31 4.77 4.29 3.69
CA GLU A 31 5.91 4.59 2.81
C GLU A 31 6.02 3.59 1.64
N LEU A 32 5.46 2.40 1.80
CA LEU A 32 5.51 1.35 0.79
C LEU A 32 4.55 1.61 -0.39
N VAL A 33 3.37 2.18 -0.13
CA VAL A 33 2.39 2.50 -1.19
C VAL A 33 2.93 3.52 -2.21
N PRO A 34 3.55 4.64 -1.80
CA PRO A 34 4.20 5.58 -2.72
C PRO A 34 5.33 4.98 -3.55
N LYS A 35 5.95 3.86 -3.14
CA LYS A 35 6.97 3.15 -3.94
C LYS A 35 6.35 2.26 -5.02
N PHE A 36 5.12 1.79 -4.81
CA PHE A 36 4.41 0.97 -5.79
C PHE A 36 3.85 1.78 -6.96
N ILE A 37 3.41 3.02 -6.73
CA ILE A 37 2.85 3.90 -7.78
C ILE A 37 3.85 4.17 -8.93
N PRO A 38 5.10 4.60 -8.67
CA PRO A 38 6.14 4.76 -9.69
C PRO A 38 6.89 3.46 -10.03
N GLU A 39 6.46 2.33 -9.45
CA GLU A 39 6.99 0.98 -9.69
C GLU A 39 8.50 0.87 -9.47
N VAL A 40 9.01 1.54 -8.42
CA VAL A 40 10.46 1.61 -8.13
C VAL A 40 11.05 0.22 -7.90
N THR A 41 10.33 -0.64 -7.17
CA THR A 41 10.74 -2.04 -6.92
C THR A 41 10.81 -2.88 -8.20
N GLY A 42 9.96 -2.59 -9.20
CA GLY A 42 10.00 -3.24 -10.52
C GLY A 42 11.27 -2.88 -11.27
N LYS A 43 11.54 -1.57 -11.41
CA LYS A 43 12.75 -1.04 -12.07
C LYS A 43 14.05 -1.55 -11.43
N GLU A 44 14.09 -1.65 -10.10
CA GLU A 44 15.26 -2.18 -9.40
C GLU A 44 15.46 -3.67 -9.65
N THR A 45 14.38 -4.43 -9.77
CA THR A 45 14.43 -5.85 -10.15
C THR A 45 14.97 -6.02 -11.58
N GLU A 46 14.53 -5.19 -12.54
CA GLU A 46 15.04 -5.24 -13.93
C GLU A 46 16.53 -4.96 -13.99
N LYS A 47 17.00 -3.96 -13.23
CA LYS A 47 18.42 -3.63 -13.14
C LYS A 47 19.23 -4.81 -12.58
N ALA A 48 18.79 -5.42 -11.48
CA ALA A 48 19.51 -6.50 -10.82
C ALA A 48 19.51 -7.83 -11.61
N THR A 49 18.50 -8.04 -12.45
CA THR A 49 18.34 -9.26 -13.26
C THR A 49 18.89 -9.12 -14.67
N SER A 50 19.20 -7.89 -15.12
CA SER A 50 19.74 -7.58 -16.47
C SER A 50 20.98 -8.38 -16.88
N GLY A 51 21.83 -8.76 -15.92
CA GLY A 51 23.02 -9.57 -16.17
C GLY A 51 22.76 -11.07 -16.37
N ILE A 52 21.57 -11.56 -16.01
CA ILE A 52 21.16 -12.96 -16.21
C ILE A 52 20.27 -13.06 -17.44
N TYR A 53 19.21 -12.25 -17.46
CA TYR A 53 18.23 -12.20 -18.53
C TYR A 53 17.54 -10.85 -18.52
N ARG A 54 17.33 -10.25 -19.70
CA ARG A 54 16.68 -8.95 -19.82
C ARG A 54 15.16 -9.12 -19.67
N LEU A 55 14.68 -9.01 -18.44
CA LEU A 55 13.25 -8.94 -18.15
C LEU A 55 12.68 -7.59 -18.61
N GLN A 56 11.47 -7.63 -19.16
CA GLN A 56 10.70 -6.45 -19.54
C GLN A 56 9.38 -6.45 -18.77
N ASN A 57 8.92 -5.25 -18.39
CA ASN A 57 7.60 -5.04 -17.78
C ASN A 57 7.41 -5.82 -16.47
N THR A 58 8.31 -5.64 -15.51
CA THR A 58 8.16 -6.24 -14.19
C THR A 58 7.36 -5.34 -13.24
N PHE A 59 6.16 -5.78 -12.89
CA PHE A 59 5.23 -5.01 -12.06
C PHE A 59 4.66 -5.83 -10.90
N VAL A 60 4.25 -5.14 -9.84
CA VAL A 60 3.54 -5.76 -8.72
C VAL A 60 2.06 -5.85 -9.10
N ARG A 61 1.60 -7.04 -9.49
CA ARG A 61 0.23 -7.22 -9.99
C ARG A 61 -0.83 -7.26 -8.88
N LYS A 62 -0.48 -7.79 -7.71
CA LYS A 62 -1.39 -7.91 -6.57
C LYS A 62 -0.60 -7.82 -5.26
N VAL A 63 -1.09 -6.99 -4.34
CA VAL A 63 -0.65 -6.97 -2.94
C VAL A 63 -1.82 -7.43 -2.09
N LYS A 64 -1.58 -8.39 -1.20
CA LYS A 64 -2.59 -8.92 -0.28
C LYS A 64 -2.14 -8.71 1.16
N ILE A 65 -3.05 -8.25 2.01
CA ILE A 65 -2.84 -8.18 3.45
C ILE A 65 -3.26 -9.54 4.03
N LEU A 66 -2.31 -10.31 4.57
CA LEU A 66 -2.59 -11.62 5.15
C LEU A 66 -3.04 -11.53 6.61
N LYS A 67 -2.48 -10.58 7.35
CA LYS A 67 -2.82 -10.30 8.75
C LYS A 67 -3.14 -8.82 8.84
N ALA A 68 -4.43 -8.51 8.91
CA ALA A 68 -4.86 -7.13 9.13
C ALA A 68 -4.45 -6.74 10.56
N PRO A 69 -3.76 -5.59 10.73
CA PRO A 69 -3.54 -5.06 12.07
C PRO A 69 -4.90 -4.74 12.72
N LYS A 70 -4.94 -4.77 14.05
CA LYS A 70 -6.13 -4.30 14.78
C LYS A 70 -6.36 -2.83 14.42
N PHE A 71 -7.62 -2.47 14.23
CA PHE A 71 -8.01 -1.13 13.84
C PHE A 71 -7.69 -0.14 14.97
N ASP A 72 -6.65 0.66 14.78
CA ASP A 72 -6.22 1.70 15.73
C ASP A 72 -6.58 3.08 15.16
N LEU A 73 -7.54 3.77 15.80
CA LEU A 73 -7.99 5.11 15.40
C LEU A 73 -6.84 6.12 15.32
N SER A 74 -5.89 6.05 16.25
CA SER A 74 -4.71 6.94 16.29
C SER A 74 -3.83 6.77 15.05
N LYS A 75 -3.55 5.53 14.63
CA LYS A 75 -2.72 5.26 13.44
C LYS A 75 -3.43 5.67 12.15
N LEU A 76 -4.76 5.61 12.12
CA LEU A 76 -5.56 6.02 10.98
C LEU A 76 -5.55 7.54 10.80
N MET A 77 -5.72 8.31 11.88
CA MET A 77 -5.69 9.78 11.82
C MET A 77 -4.34 10.31 11.33
N GLU A 78 -3.24 9.64 11.67
CA GLU A 78 -1.90 9.98 11.14
C GLU A 78 -1.71 9.61 9.65
N VAL A 79 -2.51 8.72 9.06
CA VAL A 79 -2.46 8.46 7.60
C VAL A 79 -3.21 9.55 6.85
N GLN A 80 -4.28 10.08 7.46
CA GLN A 80 -5.21 10.99 6.82
C GLN A 80 -4.83 12.47 6.99
N GLY A 81 -3.95 12.80 7.94
CA GLY A 81 -3.44 14.16 8.17
C GLY A 81 -2.33 14.63 7.22
N ASP A 82 -1.63 13.72 6.54
CA ASP A 82 -0.51 14.06 5.64
C ASP A 82 -0.91 14.23 4.17
N TYR A 83 -2.17 13.96 3.81
CA TYR A 83 -2.72 14.46 2.55
C TYR A 83 -3.01 15.95 2.74
N SER A 84 -2.25 16.79 2.03
CA SER A 84 -2.46 18.24 1.95
C SER A 84 -3.90 18.63 2.19
N GLU A 85 -4.07 19.59 3.10
CA GLU A 85 -5.26 20.38 3.33
C GLU A 85 -5.86 20.91 2.02
N GLU A 86 -6.57 20.07 1.26
CA GLU A 86 -7.72 20.55 0.51
C GLU A 86 -8.83 20.67 1.54
N VAL A 87 -8.81 21.82 2.24
CA VAL A 87 -10.01 22.41 2.82
C VAL A 87 -11.02 22.43 1.69
N GLY A 88 -11.89 21.41 1.66
CA GLY A 88 -13.06 21.40 0.79
C GLY A 88 -13.75 22.74 1.01
N ALA A 89 -13.73 23.58 -0.01
CA ALA A 89 -14.39 24.87 0.03
C ALA A 89 -15.81 24.63 0.52
N LYS A 90 -16.18 25.31 1.60
CA LYS A 90 -17.49 25.22 2.23
C LYS A 90 -18.52 25.65 1.16
N ILE A 91 -19.08 24.68 0.44
CA ILE A 91 -20.22 24.94 -0.44
C ILE A 91 -21.37 25.24 0.52
N GLU A 92 -21.77 26.50 0.57
CA GLU A 92 -22.98 26.93 1.25
C GLU A 92 -24.15 26.15 0.64
N ARG A 93 -24.69 25.20 1.42
CA ARG A 93 -25.96 24.57 1.11
C ARG A 93 -27.02 25.66 1.28
N PRO A 94 -27.74 26.07 0.22
CA PRO A 94 -28.80 27.06 0.36
C PRO A 94 -29.82 26.55 1.38
N ALA A 95 -30.20 27.44 2.29
CA ALA A 95 -31.11 27.19 3.40
C ALA A 95 -32.42 26.55 2.92
N GLY A 96 -32.74 25.38 3.44
CA GLY A 96 -34.05 24.76 3.17
C GLY A 96 -34.12 23.25 3.31
N ASP A 97 -33.52 22.66 4.35
CA ASP A 97 -34.03 21.39 4.90
C ASP A 97 -33.41 21.18 6.29
N GLU A 98 -34.15 21.66 7.30
CA GLU A 98 -34.02 21.24 8.69
C GLU A 98 -34.51 19.79 8.75
N ALA A 99 -33.59 18.84 8.56
CA ALA A 99 -33.78 17.49 9.02
C ALA A 99 -33.08 17.38 10.37
N GLU A 100 -33.88 17.47 11.43
CA GLU A 100 -33.52 17.16 12.80
C GLU A 100 -32.79 15.81 12.83
N VAL A 101 -31.53 15.81 13.27
CA VAL A 101 -30.88 14.59 13.75
C VAL A 101 -30.75 14.74 15.25
N GLU A 102 -31.73 14.17 15.95
CA GLU A 102 -31.70 13.99 17.39
C GLU A 102 -30.42 13.27 17.80
N VAL A 103 -29.73 13.86 18.78
CA VAL A 103 -28.58 13.25 19.45
C VAL A 103 -29.14 12.24 20.46
N GLU A 104 -29.23 10.97 20.07
CA GLU A 104 -29.37 9.89 21.06
C GLU A 104 -28.00 9.64 21.71
N THR A 105 -27.83 10.19 22.91
CA THR A 105 -26.89 9.68 23.90
C THR A 105 -27.29 8.26 24.28
N THR A 106 -26.56 7.26 23.82
CA THR A 106 -26.71 5.91 24.37
C THR A 106 -26.08 5.88 25.77
N GLU A 107 -26.97 5.91 26.77
CA GLU A 107 -26.64 5.73 28.17
C GLU A 107 -25.97 4.36 28.41
N VAL A 108 -24.98 4.36 29.28
CA VAL A 108 -24.26 3.19 29.77
C VAL A 108 -25.21 2.37 30.65
N VAL A 109 -25.48 1.12 30.25
CA VAL A 109 -26.25 0.14 31.04
C VAL A 109 -25.52 -0.17 32.34
N GLY A 110 -26.20 0.07 33.46
CA GLY A 110 -25.80 -0.37 34.80
C GLY A 110 -27.01 -0.71 35.64
N ALA A 111 -27.46 -1.98 35.55
CA ALA A 111 -28.06 -2.82 36.61
C ALA A 111 -28.60 -4.11 35.97
#